data_AF-A0A2N2LTR4-F1
#
_entry.id   AF-A0A2N2LTR4-F1
#
_cell.length_a   1.000
_cell.length_b   1.000
_cell.length_c   1.000
_cell.angle_alpha   90.00
_cell.angle_beta   90.00
_cell.angle_gamma   90.00
#
_symmetry.space_group_name_H-M   'P 1'
#
loop_
_entity.id
_entity.type
_entity.pdbx_description
1 polymer ?
#
loop_
_entity_poly.entity_id
_entity_poly.type
_entity_poly.pdbx_seq_one_letter_code
_entity_poly.pdbx_strand_id
1 'polypeptide(L)'
;MVIASLEKEDYWSSFKITEKDIDFIYSKLFDIETPLKTIDLVKILIQETIEKEKINQKKLDHQRGDIYLPKDDFQIGQKITFPAINSSNGTVISKRAGNNPEIGDFSVIEVQFPSGEKKLFANQLTEHQLNKPKISLDDQDLFDFDKVFSLYKKHFSTLLLEQLEKNEDLVQIAGYWFPRSLLVDINMGYLNLAEAVLEVSDGGPLSTLDILEQIELPTDVNPILTEFSLNYALQEDERFDEVGPSGETFWFLHRLEPDLVRNTPIYLISEPQPKITTEKLKLLQLDSEIFDDLEINEGHNECVNEVKISIIYPHWRSGTLPLSDCLESLFPTAYEAPRIRFTFIDGETGEKFAGWVIREGRYVYGLKDWYVKNDVVPGSLIHIKQGKKPGEVLLSIGKKRPTREWVRTGSINNEGKISFKMLKQQISTEFDERMIVVISDPEEFDQIWQKYGNYPTDKLLPIIFRELAKLNPQGHVHAQELYSALNCVRRISPSYTIYLLNLSDEIEHLGDMYYKIKN
;
A
#
# COMPACT_ATOMS: atom_id res chain seq x y z
N MET A 1 25.15 -32.51 2.54
CA MET A 1 25.02 -31.70 3.77
C MET A 1 23.73 -32.13 4.44
N VAL A 2 23.82 -32.58 5.70
CA VAL A 2 22.70 -33.16 6.47
C VAL A 2 21.86 -32.01 6.97
N ILE A 3 20.59 -31.90 6.56
CA ILE A 3 19.64 -31.01 7.22
C ILE A 3 19.20 -31.75 8.49
N ALA A 4 19.91 -31.47 9.58
CA ALA A 4 19.54 -31.86 10.92
C ALA A 4 18.43 -30.92 11.40
N SER A 5 17.23 -31.47 11.61
CA SER A 5 16.26 -31.15 12.67
C SER A 5 16.35 -29.77 13.38
N LEU A 6 16.39 -28.67 12.63
CA LEU A 6 16.19 -27.30 13.11
C LEU A 6 15.16 -26.68 12.16
N GLU A 7 13.94 -26.61 12.69
CA GLU A 7 12.79 -25.78 12.30
C GLU A 7 12.28 -25.89 10.85
N LYS A 8 11.34 -26.83 10.64
CA LYS A 8 10.59 -27.02 9.37
C LYS A 8 9.70 -25.81 9.01
N GLU A 9 9.28 -24.99 9.98
CA GLU A 9 8.59 -23.71 9.72
C GLU A 9 9.54 -22.63 9.20
N ASP A 10 10.86 -22.82 9.35
CA ASP A 10 11.85 -21.79 9.07
C ASP A 10 12.45 -21.86 7.65
N TYR A 11 12.14 -22.90 6.88
CA TYR A 11 12.67 -23.06 5.51
C TYR A 11 12.15 -21.97 4.57
N TRP A 12 10.84 -21.77 4.52
CA TRP A 12 10.20 -20.82 3.60
C TRP A 12 10.33 -19.35 4.07
N SER A 13 10.46 -19.10 5.37
CA SER A 13 10.73 -17.77 5.95
C SER A 13 12.18 -17.33 5.76
N SER A 14 13.12 -18.27 5.69
CA SER A 14 14.55 -18.00 5.44
C SER A 14 14.96 -18.17 3.98
N PHE A 15 13.99 -18.44 3.09
CA PHE A 15 14.23 -18.66 1.67
C PHE A 15 14.87 -17.42 1.03
N LYS A 16 15.89 -17.65 0.19
CA LYS A 16 16.57 -16.59 -0.56
C LYS A 16 16.47 -16.88 -2.04
N ILE A 17 16.05 -15.87 -2.79
CA ILE A 17 16.01 -15.90 -4.25
C ILE A 17 17.44 -15.74 -4.76
N THR A 18 17.85 -16.67 -5.62
CA THR A 18 19.19 -16.71 -6.21
C THR A 18 19.16 -16.26 -7.66
N GLU A 19 20.33 -15.94 -8.24
CA GLU A 19 20.44 -15.60 -9.68
C GLU A 19 19.83 -16.67 -10.58
N LYS A 20 19.97 -17.95 -10.23
CA LYS A 20 19.38 -19.08 -11.00
C LYS A 20 17.86 -19.05 -11.02
N ASP A 21 17.23 -18.53 -9.97
CA ASP A 21 15.78 -18.39 -9.91
C ASP A 21 15.31 -17.25 -10.81
N ILE A 22 16.10 -16.19 -10.91
CA ILE A 22 15.88 -15.09 -11.85
C ILE A 22 16.10 -15.55 -13.29
N ASP A 23 17.16 -16.30 -13.59
CA ASP A 23 17.41 -16.89 -14.91
C ASP A 23 16.25 -17.81 -15.35
N PHE A 24 15.70 -18.57 -14.41
CA PHE A 24 14.53 -19.41 -14.64
C PHE A 24 13.28 -18.57 -14.99
N ILE A 25 13.03 -17.50 -14.23
CA ILE A 25 11.91 -16.58 -14.50
C ILE A 25 12.09 -15.90 -15.85
N TYR A 26 13.30 -15.41 -16.16
CA TYR A 26 13.63 -14.81 -17.44
C TYR A 26 13.35 -15.77 -18.59
N SER A 27 13.88 -17.00 -18.50
CA SER A 27 13.66 -18.04 -19.52
C SER A 27 12.17 -18.36 -19.67
N LYS A 28 11.43 -18.41 -18.55
CA LYS A 28 10.00 -18.68 -18.59
C LYS A 28 9.21 -17.57 -19.27
N LEU A 29 9.52 -16.32 -18.96
CA LEU A 29 8.91 -15.14 -19.61
C LEU A 29 9.24 -15.09 -21.10
N PHE A 30 10.49 -15.43 -21.46
CA PHE A 30 10.94 -15.52 -22.84
C PHE A 30 10.16 -16.60 -23.61
N ASP A 31 9.98 -17.79 -23.02
CA ASP A 31 9.28 -18.91 -23.65
C ASP A 31 7.78 -18.67 -23.88
N ILE A 32 7.11 -17.96 -22.94
CA ILE A 32 5.66 -17.70 -23.04
C ILE A 32 5.33 -16.44 -23.83
N GLU A 33 6.33 -15.59 -24.11
CA GLU A 33 6.19 -14.32 -24.84
C GLU A 33 5.03 -13.44 -24.33
N THR A 34 4.77 -13.48 -23.01
CA THR A 34 3.66 -12.77 -22.37
C THR A 34 4.12 -12.15 -21.06
N PRO A 35 3.89 -10.84 -20.84
CA PRO A 35 4.20 -10.18 -19.56
C PRO A 35 3.39 -10.77 -18.41
N LEU A 36 4.02 -10.95 -17.24
CA LEU A 36 3.36 -11.52 -16.05
C LEU A 36 3.49 -10.61 -14.83
N LYS A 37 2.45 -10.61 -13.98
CA LYS A 37 2.49 -9.91 -12.69
C LYS A 37 3.45 -10.58 -11.72
N THR A 38 4.03 -9.80 -10.81
CA THR A 38 4.90 -10.32 -9.73
C THR A 38 4.25 -11.49 -8.98
N ILE A 39 2.95 -11.41 -8.67
CA ILE A 39 2.24 -12.48 -7.95
C ILE A 39 2.14 -13.79 -8.75
N ASP A 40 2.06 -13.71 -10.08
CA ASP A 40 2.01 -14.89 -10.94
C ASP A 40 3.41 -15.50 -11.11
N LEU A 41 4.45 -14.66 -11.17
CA LEU A 41 5.84 -15.11 -11.10
C LEU A 41 6.16 -15.81 -9.78
N VAL A 42 5.62 -15.31 -8.65
CA VAL A 42 5.75 -15.98 -7.34
C VAL A 42 5.14 -17.38 -7.38
N LYS A 43 3.96 -17.56 -8.00
CA LYS A 43 3.36 -18.90 -8.15
C LYS A 43 4.28 -19.83 -8.93
N ILE A 44 4.80 -19.37 -10.07
CA ILE A 44 5.70 -20.12 -10.93
C ILE A 44 6.98 -20.51 -10.16
N LEU A 45 7.56 -19.58 -9.42
CA LEU A 45 8.77 -19.82 -8.64
C LEU A 45 8.56 -20.82 -7.50
N ILE A 46 7.46 -20.68 -6.74
CA ILE A 46 7.12 -21.62 -5.65
C ILE A 46 6.92 -23.02 -6.21
N GLN A 47 6.19 -23.14 -7.33
CA GLN A 47 5.93 -24.42 -7.96
C GLN A 47 7.24 -25.09 -8.41
N GLU A 48 8.11 -24.36 -9.11
CA GLU A 48 9.42 -24.86 -9.53
C GLU A 48 10.30 -25.28 -8.34
N THR A 49 10.30 -24.49 -7.27
CA THR A 49 11.06 -24.80 -6.05
C THR A 49 10.58 -26.11 -5.42
N ILE A 50 9.26 -26.28 -5.31
CA ILE A 50 8.63 -27.51 -4.81
C ILE A 50 9.01 -28.71 -5.69
N GLU A 51 8.99 -28.56 -7.02
CA GLU A 51 9.33 -29.63 -7.96
C GLU A 51 10.81 -30.01 -7.87
N LYS A 52 11.72 -29.03 -7.82
CA LYS A 52 13.16 -29.24 -7.60
C LYS A 52 13.43 -30.00 -6.31
N GLU A 53 12.78 -29.62 -5.21
CA GLU A 53 12.95 -30.29 -3.92
C GLU A 53 12.41 -31.73 -3.95
N LYS A 54 11.25 -31.97 -4.57
CA LYS A 54 10.72 -33.33 -4.77
C LYS A 54 11.68 -34.20 -5.59
N ILE A 55 12.33 -33.65 -6.61
CA ILE A 55 13.34 -34.35 -7.40
C ILE A 55 14.60 -34.64 -6.57
N ASN A 56 15.07 -33.67 -5.79
CA ASN A 56 16.24 -33.82 -4.92
C ASN A 56 16.00 -34.88 -3.84
N GLN A 57 14.83 -34.89 -3.22
CA GLN A 57 14.42 -35.94 -2.27
C GLN A 57 14.44 -37.31 -2.93
N LYS A 58 13.83 -37.47 -4.12
CA LYS A 58 13.87 -38.73 -4.87
C LYS A 58 15.30 -39.18 -5.19
N LYS A 59 16.19 -38.25 -5.58
CA LYS A 59 17.61 -38.55 -5.85
C LYS A 59 18.36 -38.96 -4.57
N LEU A 60 18.12 -38.30 -3.45
CA LEU A 60 18.67 -38.65 -2.15
C LEU A 60 18.19 -40.03 -1.68
N ASP A 61 16.92 -40.35 -1.93
CA ASP A 61 16.35 -41.66 -1.63
C ASP A 61 16.94 -42.77 -2.50
N HIS A 62 17.31 -42.48 -3.76
CA HIS A 62 18.04 -43.44 -4.62
C HIS A 62 19.53 -43.60 -4.26
N GLN A 63 20.12 -42.64 -3.55
CA GLN A 63 21.52 -42.69 -3.11
C GLN A 63 21.70 -43.29 -1.71
N ARG A 64 20.65 -43.28 -0.89
CA ARG A 64 20.54 -44.12 0.31
C ARG A 64 20.36 -45.57 -0.15
N GLY A 65 21.17 -46.50 0.35
CA GLY A 65 21.05 -47.91 -0.04
C GLY A 65 19.69 -48.49 0.35
N ASP A 66 19.50 -49.80 0.14
CA ASP A 66 18.22 -50.44 0.51
C ASP A 66 17.88 -50.15 1.97
N ILE A 67 16.66 -49.67 2.22
CA ILE A 67 16.22 -49.31 3.57
C ILE A 67 16.04 -50.60 4.38
N TYR A 68 16.61 -50.63 5.59
CA TYR A 68 16.42 -51.76 6.49
C TYR A 68 14.96 -51.88 6.95
N LEU A 69 14.29 -52.94 6.50
CA LEU A 69 13.03 -53.41 7.09
C LEU A 69 13.24 -54.85 7.59
N PRO A 70 12.92 -55.17 8.86
CA PRO A 70 13.13 -56.51 9.41
C PRO A 70 12.52 -57.67 8.61
N LYS A 71 11.44 -57.46 7.86
CA LYS A 71 10.80 -58.47 6.99
C LYS A 71 11.62 -58.86 5.76
N ASP A 72 12.54 -58.01 5.31
CA ASP A 72 13.25 -58.21 4.05
C ASP A 72 14.38 -59.24 4.22
N ASP A 73 14.94 -59.71 3.10
CA ASP A 73 16.02 -60.69 3.10
C ASP A 73 17.35 -60.11 2.57
N PHE A 74 18.15 -59.58 3.49
CA PHE A 74 19.45 -58.98 3.16
C PHE A 74 20.57 -60.02 3.08
N GLN A 75 21.48 -59.83 2.12
CA GLN A 75 22.61 -60.72 1.86
C GLN A 75 23.95 -60.13 2.31
N ILE A 76 24.93 -61.01 2.54
CA ILE A 76 26.30 -60.61 2.91
C ILE A 76 26.90 -59.73 1.80
N GLY A 77 27.46 -58.59 2.15
CA GLY A 77 28.02 -57.59 1.24
C GLY A 77 27.07 -56.46 0.84
N GLN A 78 25.78 -56.55 1.17
CA GLN A 78 24.79 -55.52 0.85
C GLN A 78 24.95 -54.29 1.75
N LYS A 79 24.78 -53.08 1.17
CA LYS A 79 24.74 -51.82 1.90
C LYS A 79 23.31 -51.46 2.24
N ILE A 80 23.05 -51.18 3.50
CA ILE A 80 21.70 -50.96 4.04
C ILE A 80 21.68 -49.65 4.82
N THR A 81 20.61 -48.87 4.69
CA THR A 81 20.36 -47.65 5.47
C THR A 81 19.38 -47.93 6.60
N PHE A 82 19.66 -47.46 7.82
CA PHE A 82 18.83 -47.67 9.02
C PHE A 82 18.13 -46.38 9.46
N PRO A 83 16.85 -46.13 9.06
CA PRO A 83 16.14 -44.90 9.41
C PRO A 83 15.97 -44.72 10.92
N ALA A 84 15.71 -45.81 11.65
CA ALA A 84 15.54 -45.80 13.11
C ALA A 84 16.83 -45.48 13.89
N ILE A 85 17.98 -45.43 13.22
CA ILE A 85 19.30 -45.16 13.82
C ILE A 85 19.94 -44.00 13.07
N ASN A 86 19.34 -42.81 13.16
CA ASN A 86 19.83 -41.57 12.56
C ASN A 86 20.22 -41.67 11.07
N SER A 87 19.50 -42.49 10.29
CA SER A 87 19.80 -42.76 8.87
C SER A 87 21.24 -43.25 8.61
N SER A 88 21.80 -44.02 9.53
CA SER A 88 23.15 -44.59 9.40
C SER A 88 23.21 -45.66 8.30
N ASN A 89 24.31 -45.67 7.54
CA ASN A 89 24.58 -46.67 6.50
C ASN A 89 25.51 -47.74 7.06
N GLY A 90 25.24 -49.01 6.79
CA GLY A 90 26.10 -50.13 7.18
C GLY A 90 26.17 -51.22 6.12
N THR A 91 27.17 -52.09 6.21
CA THR A 91 27.34 -53.24 5.30
C THR A 91 27.11 -54.53 6.04
N VAL A 92 26.34 -55.45 5.47
CA VAL A 92 26.14 -56.79 6.04
C VAL A 92 27.42 -57.61 5.93
N ILE A 93 27.94 -58.06 7.07
CA ILE A 93 29.18 -58.85 7.15
C ILE A 93 28.94 -60.33 7.47
N SER A 94 27.82 -60.67 8.10
CA SER A 94 27.46 -62.07 8.37
C SER A 94 25.95 -62.25 8.49
N LYS A 95 25.47 -63.49 8.31
CA LYS A 95 24.07 -63.89 8.43
C LYS A 95 23.97 -65.26 9.09
N ARG A 96 23.08 -65.41 10.07
CA ARG A 96 22.84 -66.68 10.79
C ARG A 96 21.36 -66.90 11.06
N ALA A 97 20.95 -68.13 11.34
CA ALA A 97 19.60 -68.43 11.80
C ALA A 97 19.34 -67.81 13.20
N GLY A 98 18.17 -67.21 13.37
CA GLY A 98 17.66 -66.77 14.67
C GLY A 98 17.32 -67.98 15.55
N ASN A 99 17.42 -67.80 16.86
CA ASN A 99 17.04 -68.83 17.83
C ASN A 99 16.11 -68.20 18.88
N ASN A 100 14.82 -68.18 18.58
CA ASN A 100 13.79 -67.78 19.54
C ASN A 100 12.53 -68.66 19.37
N PRO A 101 12.24 -69.57 20.32
CA PRO A 101 11.08 -70.46 20.27
C PRO A 101 9.71 -69.75 20.20
N GLU A 102 9.62 -68.49 20.63
CA GLU A 102 8.36 -67.74 20.71
C GLU A 102 8.02 -66.96 19.42
N ILE A 103 9.03 -66.66 18.58
CA ILE A 103 8.91 -65.72 17.44
C ILE A 103 8.88 -66.46 16.08
N GLY A 104 9.23 -67.74 16.05
CA GLY A 104 9.27 -68.55 14.83
C GLY A 104 10.56 -68.38 14.03
N ASP A 105 10.52 -68.71 12.74
CA ASP A 105 11.69 -68.70 11.86
C ASP A 105 12.05 -67.28 11.42
N PHE A 106 13.25 -66.82 11.78
CA PHE A 106 13.85 -65.58 11.27
C PHE A 106 15.37 -65.75 11.19
N SER A 107 16.06 -64.86 10.48
CA SER A 107 17.52 -64.79 10.48
C SER A 107 18.02 -63.53 11.17
N VAL A 108 19.31 -63.52 11.54
CA VAL A 108 19.98 -62.36 12.14
C VAL A 108 21.17 -62.01 11.26
N ILE A 109 21.22 -60.76 10.82
CA ILE A 109 22.34 -60.18 10.08
C ILE A 109 23.23 -59.39 11.04
N GLU A 110 24.53 -59.45 10.84
CA GLU A 110 25.50 -58.58 11.48
C GLU A 110 25.93 -57.49 10.51
N VAL A 111 25.83 -56.24 10.94
CA VAL A 111 26.08 -55.07 10.11
C VAL A 111 27.22 -54.25 10.71
N GLN A 112 28.21 -53.96 9.88
CA GLN A 112 29.34 -53.10 10.22
C GLN A 112 29.08 -51.67 9.74
N PHE A 113 29.15 -50.72 10.67
CA PHE A 113 29.03 -49.29 10.37
C PHE A 113 30.41 -48.67 10.07
N PRO A 114 30.47 -47.52 9.37
CA PRO A 114 31.72 -46.80 9.08
C PRO A 114 32.56 -46.45 10.32
N SER A 115 31.93 -46.32 11.49
CA SER A 115 32.60 -46.11 12.78
C SER A 115 33.38 -47.33 13.29
N GLY A 116 33.26 -48.49 12.63
CA GLY A 116 33.80 -49.76 13.07
C GLY A 116 32.88 -50.53 14.03
N GLU A 117 31.78 -49.91 14.48
CA GLU A 117 30.79 -50.56 15.33
C GLU A 117 30.05 -51.67 14.58
N LYS A 118 29.81 -52.80 15.25
CA LYS A 118 29.05 -53.94 14.71
C LYS A 118 27.78 -54.13 15.51
N LYS A 119 26.63 -54.23 14.83
CA LYS A 119 25.33 -54.51 15.46
C LYS A 119 24.62 -55.65 14.76
N LEU A 120 23.77 -56.33 15.53
CA LEU A 120 22.93 -57.42 15.06
C LEU A 120 21.51 -56.91 14.81
N PHE A 121 20.94 -57.31 13.69
CA PHE A 121 19.61 -56.92 13.25
C PHE A 121 18.81 -58.15 12.80
N ALA A 122 17.50 -58.15 13.06
CA ALA A 122 16.62 -59.22 12.59
C ALA A 122 16.47 -59.15 11.05
N ASN A 123 16.26 -60.28 10.41
CA ASN A 123 16.13 -60.40 8.97
C ASN A 123 15.06 -61.47 8.70
N GLN A 124 14.22 -61.28 7.69
CA GLN A 124 13.05 -62.13 7.42
C GLN A 124 12.05 -62.24 8.59
N LEU A 125 12.01 -61.25 9.48
CA LEU A 125 11.04 -61.16 10.57
C LEU A 125 9.76 -60.45 10.07
N THR A 126 8.76 -61.24 9.71
CA THR A 126 7.52 -60.76 9.06
C THR A 126 6.69 -59.82 9.94
N GLU A 127 6.59 -60.12 11.24
CA GLU A 127 5.84 -59.32 12.21
C GLU A 127 6.77 -58.43 13.05
N HIS A 128 6.92 -57.16 12.66
CA HIS A 128 7.69 -56.17 13.42
C HIS A 128 7.15 -54.75 13.21
N GLN A 129 7.20 -53.90 14.25
CA GLN A 129 6.70 -52.52 14.17
C GLN A 129 7.42 -51.67 13.11
N LEU A 130 8.71 -51.98 12.86
CA LEU A 130 9.53 -51.31 11.84
C LEU A 130 9.24 -51.76 10.40
N ASN A 131 8.41 -52.80 10.18
CA ASN A 131 8.03 -53.24 8.82
C ASN A 131 7.00 -52.31 8.15
N LYS A 132 6.43 -51.37 8.90
CA LYS A 132 5.63 -50.27 8.39
C LYS A 132 6.54 -49.05 8.29
N PRO A 133 6.96 -48.63 7.08
CA PRO A 133 7.78 -47.44 6.95
C PRO A 133 7.00 -46.25 7.52
N LYS A 134 7.55 -45.61 8.56
CA LYS A 134 7.13 -44.26 8.94
C LYS A 134 7.63 -43.32 7.85
N ILE A 135 6.97 -43.31 6.71
CA ILE A 135 7.04 -42.17 5.80
C ILE A 135 6.53 -41.01 6.65
N SER A 136 7.39 -40.02 6.92
CA SER A 136 6.99 -38.82 7.64
C SER A 136 5.88 -38.17 6.82
N LEU A 137 4.64 -38.28 7.29
CA LEU A 137 3.48 -37.60 6.72
C LEU A 137 3.70 -36.06 6.70
N ASP A 138 4.65 -35.56 7.51
CA ASP A 138 4.98 -34.13 7.62
C ASP A 138 5.71 -33.55 6.41
N ASP A 139 6.32 -34.36 5.53
CA ASP A 139 7.01 -33.84 4.35
C ASP A 139 6.06 -33.57 3.17
N GLN A 140 4.84 -34.14 3.18
CA GLN A 140 3.83 -33.84 2.15
C GLN A 140 3.24 -32.44 2.31
N ASP A 141 3.05 -31.98 3.55
CA ASP A 141 2.46 -30.68 3.85
C ASP A 141 3.43 -29.50 3.65
N LEU A 142 4.74 -29.71 3.86
CA LEU A 142 5.77 -28.68 3.70
C LEU A 142 5.95 -28.22 2.23
N PHE A 143 5.63 -29.10 1.29
CA PHE A 143 5.76 -28.89 -0.17
C PHE A 143 4.40 -28.95 -0.89
N ASP A 144 3.33 -28.60 -0.16
CA ASP A 144 2.00 -28.35 -0.70
C ASP A 144 1.91 -26.91 -1.22
N PHE A 145 1.58 -26.77 -2.50
CA PHE A 145 1.57 -25.46 -3.17
C PHE A 145 0.58 -24.47 -2.54
N ASP A 146 -0.65 -24.92 -2.27
CA ASP A 146 -1.71 -24.04 -1.78
C ASP A 146 -1.40 -23.53 -0.38
N LYS A 147 -0.88 -24.41 0.49
CA LYS A 147 -0.41 -24.02 1.84
C LYS A 147 0.75 -23.03 1.77
N VAL A 148 1.80 -23.33 0.99
CA VAL A 148 2.98 -22.47 0.88
C VAL A 148 2.62 -21.11 0.29
N PHE A 149 1.86 -21.08 -0.81
CA PHE A 149 1.47 -19.83 -1.46
C PHE A 149 0.59 -18.97 -0.53
N SER A 150 -0.39 -19.56 0.16
CA SER A 150 -1.28 -18.79 1.04
C SER A 150 -0.54 -18.13 2.21
N LEU A 151 0.42 -18.83 2.81
CA LEU A 151 1.20 -18.36 3.97
C LEU A 151 2.31 -17.38 3.58
N TYR A 152 3.04 -17.65 2.49
CA TYR A 152 4.29 -16.95 2.18
C TYR A 152 4.23 -16.01 0.97
N LYS A 153 3.09 -15.88 0.26
CA LYS A 153 2.98 -15.02 -0.95
C LYS A 153 3.50 -13.60 -0.75
N LYS A 154 3.24 -12.96 0.40
CA LYS A 154 3.67 -11.57 0.66
C LYS A 154 5.19 -11.50 0.77
N HIS A 155 5.77 -12.40 1.56
CA HIS A 155 7.22 -12.49 1.74
C HIS A 155 7.95 -12.75 0.41
N PHE A 156 7.47 -13.73 -0.36
CA PHE A 156 8.02 -14.02 -1.69
C PHE A 156 7.86 -12.86 -2.68
N SER A 157 6.72 -12.16 -2.66
CA SER A 157 6.50 -11.03 -3.55
C SER A 157 7.52 -9.92 -3.30
N THR A 158 7.77 -9.57 -2.03
CA THR A 158 8.77 -8.56 -1.66
C THR A 158 10.18 -9.00 -2.07
N LEU A 159 10.59 -10.22 -1.71
CA LEU A 159 11.91 -10.73 -2.07
C LEU A 159 12.12 -10.79 -3.59
N LEU A 160 11.11 -11.24 -4.34
CA LEU A 160 11.21 -11.40 -5.78
C LEU A 160 11.29 -10.05 -6.48
N LEU A 161 10.46 -9.10 -6.07
CA LEU A 161 10.46 -7.74 -6.61
C LEU A 161 11.85 -7.09 -6.46
N GLU A 162 12.45 -7.16 -5.26
CA GLU A 162 13.80 -6.62 -5.01
C GLU A 162 14.91 -7.24 -5.89
N GLN A 163 14.72 -8.48 -6.37
CA GLN A 163 15.71 -9.15 -7.22
C GLN A 163 15.44 -8.92 -8.70
N LEU A 164 14.18 -8.87 -9.12
CA LEU A 164 13.82 -8.56 -10.50
C LEU A 164 14.21 -7.12 -10.87
N GLU A 165 14.03 -6.16 -9.97
CA GLU A 165 14.44 -4.75 -10.18
C GLU A 165 15.95 -4.58 -10.39
N LYS A 166 16.77 -5.51 -9.89
CA LYS A 166 18.23 -5.48 -10.07
C LYS A 166 18.69 -6.05 -11.40
N ASN A 167 17.80 -6.69 -12.16
CA ASN A 167 18.14 -7.32 -13.43
C ASN A 167 17.84 -6.37 -14.60
N GLU A 168 18.88 -5.91 -15.29
CA GLU A 168 18.78 -4.95 -16.41
C GLU A 168 18.10 -5.53 -17.67
N ASP A 169 18.06 -6.86 -17.80
CA ASP A 169 17.44 -7.56 -18.92
C ASP A 169 15.92 -7.71 -18.76
N LEU A 170 15.38 -7.38 -17.59
CA LEU A 170 13.95 -7.34 -17.31
C LEU A 170 13.47 -5.90 -17.19
N VAL A 171 12.26 -5.65 -17.66
CA VAL A 171 11.56 -4.38 -17.48
C VAL A 171 10.25 -4.60 -16.74
N GLN A 172 9.86 -3.61 -15.94
CA GLN A 172 8.60 -3.59 -15.21
C GLN A 172 7.74 -2.43 -15.67
N ILE A 173 6.43 -2.69 -15.82
CA ILE A 173 5.41 -1.68 -16.15
C ILE A 173 4.12 -2.06 -15.44
N ALA A 174 3.56 -1.15 -14.63
CA ALA A 174 2.28 -1.37 -13.93
C ALA A 174 2.21 -2.72 -13.16
N GLY A 175 3.35 -3.15 -12.62
CA GLY A 175 3.50 -4.43 -11.91
C GLY A 175 3.63 -5.69 -12.78
N TYR A 176 3.73 -5.56 -14.10
CA TYR A 176 4.03 -6.64 -15.06
C TYR A 176 5.50 -6.65 -15.44
N TRP A 177 6.09 -7.84 -15.56
CA TRP A 177 7.49 -8.06 -15.91
C TRP A 177 7.63 -8.71 -17.28
N PHE A 178 8.64 -8.28 -18.03
CA PHE A 178 8.93 -8.84 -19.35
C PHE A 178 10.42 -8.71 -19.77
N PRO A 179 10.95 -9.60 -20.64
CA PRO A 179 12.32 -9.49 -21.16
C PRO A 179 12.49 -8.31 -22.10
N ARG A 180 13.49 -7.46 -21.83
CA ARG A 180 13.83 -6.30 -22.65
C ARG A 180 14.15 -6.66 -24.10
N SER A 181 14.77 -7.82 -24.31
CA SER A 181 15.19 -8.31 -25.63
C SER A 181 14.03 -8.64 -26.59
N LEU A 182 12.81 -8.79 -26.07
CA LEU A 182 11.59 -9.09 -26.84
C LEU A 182 10.71 -7.87 -27.11
N LEU A 183 11.14 -6.68 -26.68
CA LEU A 183 10.38 -5.45 -26.91
C LEU A 183 10.42 -5.03 -28.38
N VAL A 184 9.29 -4.50 -28.85
CA VAL A 184 9.19 -3.82 -30.14
C VAL A 184 9.90 -2.47 -30.04
N ASP A 185 10.69 -2.14 -31.06
CA ASP A 185 11.38 -0.84 -31.12
C ASP A 185 10.39 0.31 -31.37
N ILE A 186 10.13 1.10 -30.32
CA ILE A 186 9.31 2.30 -30.38
C ILE A 186 10.23 3.51 -30.50
N ASN A 187 10.37 4.02 -31.73
CA ASN A 187 11.18 5.20 -31.99
C ASN A 187 10.47 6.52 -31.64
N MET A 188 11.23 7.61 -31.64
CA MET A 188 10.73 8.97 -31.37
C MET A 188 9.56 9.40 -32.27
N GLY A 189 9.45 8.87 -33.49
CA GLY A 189 8.34 9.17 -34.38
C GLY A 189 7.00 8.71 -33.82
N TYR A 190 6.94 7.49 -33.27
CA TYR A 190 5.73 6.96 -32.62
C TYR A 190 5.41 7.70 -31.33
N LEU A 191 6.42 8.07 -30.54
CA LEU A 191 6.21 8.88 -29.33
C LEU A 191 5.62 10.26 -29.69
N ASN A 192 6.08 10.89 -30.76
CA ASN A 192 5.49 12.17 -31.22
C ASN A 192 4.04 12.00 -31.71
N LEU A 193 3.70 10.87 -32.33
CA LEU A 193 2.33 10.56 -32.70
C LEU A 193 1.45 10.33 -31.46
N ALA A 194 1.95 9.60 -30.47
CA ALA A 194 1.26 9.39 -29.20
C ALA A 194 1.01 10.72 -28.46
N GLU A 195 2.00 11.63 -28.44
CA GLU A 195 1.82 12.99 -27.90
C GLU A 195 0.71 13.73 -28.65
N ALA A 196 0.71 13.69 -29.99
CA ALA A 196 -0.33 14.36 -30.78
C ALA A 196 -1.73 13.80 -30.49
N VAL A 197 -1.86 12.48 -30.32
CA VAL A 197 -3.12 11.81 -29.99
C VAL A 197 -3.64 12.26 -28.61
N LEU A 198 -2.76 12.31 -27.60
CA LEU A 198 -3.13 12.80 -26.27
C LEU A 198 -3.45 14.30 -26.29
N GLU A 199 -2.73 15.11 -27.05
CA GLU A 199 -2.98 16.55 -27.16
C GLU A 199 -4.36 16.85 -27.77
N VAL A 200 -4.78 16.08 -28.78
CA VAL A 200 -6.15 16.17 -29.33
C VAL A 200 -7.23 15.80 -28.30
N SER A 201 -6.85 15.04 -27.28
CA SER A 201 -7.71 14.62 -26.17
C SER A 201 -7.50 15.45 -24.89
N ASP A 202 -7.12 16.72 -25.03
CA ASP A 202 -6.86 17.66 -23.92
C ASP A 202 -5.84 17.13 -22.88
N GLY A 203 -4.89 16.32 -23.35
CA GLY A 203 -3.86 15.68 -22.53
C GLY A 203 -4.20 14.26 -22.08
N GLY A 204 -5.43 13.77 -22.22
CA GLY A 204 -5.84 12.42 -21.82
C GLY A 204 -6.90 12.41 -20.69
N PRO A 205 -7.00 11.34 -19.88
CA PRO A 205 -6.25 10.09 -19.97
C PRO A 205 -6.71 9.22 -21.15
N LEU A 206 -5.78 8.53 -21.82
CA LEU A 206 -6.09 7.49 -22.81
C LEU A 206 -5.44 6.17 -22.43
N SER A 207 -6.09 5.06 -22.77
CA SER A 207 -5.45 3.76 -22.65
C SER A 207 -4.41 3.58 -23.76
N THR A 208 -3.45 2.70 -23.54
CA THR A 208 -2.43 2.37 -24.54
C THR A 208 -3.04 1.81 -25.82
N LEU A 209 -4.13 1.05 -25.69
CA LEU A 209 -4.90 0.55 -26.83
C LEU A 209 -5.53 1.69 -27.63
N ASP A 210 -6.14 2.68 -26.97
CA ASP A 210 -6.73 3.84 -27.65
C ASP A 210 -5.68 4.67 -28.41
N ILE A 211 -4.45 4.74 -27.87
CA ILE A 211 -3.31 5.37 -28.54
C ILE A 211 -2.88 4.53 -29.74
N LEU A 212 -2.70 3.22 -29.57
CA LEU A 212 -2.32 2.27 -30.61
C LEU A 212 -3.29 2.26 -31.80
N GLU A 213 -4.59 2.39 -31.56
CA GLU A 213 -5.58 2.45 -32.63
C GLU A 213 -5.42 3.67 -33.54
N GLN A 214 -4.81 4.75 -33.02
CA GLN A 214 -4.61 5.99 -33.76
C GLN A 214 -3.20 6.11 -34.36
N ILE A 215 -2.23 5.33 -33.87
CA ILE A 215 -0.88 5.29 -34.42
C ILE A 215 -0.71 4.01 -35.26
N GLU A 216 -0.48 4.15 -36.56
CA GLU A 216 -0.35 3.00 -37.48
C GLU A 216 0.99 2.25 -37.28
N LEU A 217 1.18 1.61 -36.12
CA LEU A 217 2.32 0.74 -35.83
C LEU A 217 2.23 -0.55 -36.68
N PRO A 218 3.35 -1.03 -37.27
CA PRO A 218 3.39 -2.28 -38.01
C PRO A 218 2.91 -3.45 -37.13
N THR A 219 1.85 -4.13 -37.57
CA THR A 219 1.10 -5.14 -36.82
C THR A 219 1.64 -6.57 -36.98
N ASP A 220 2.88 -6.74 -37.46
CA ASP A 220 3.49 -8.06 -37.68
C ASP A 220 3.88 -8.77 -36.36
N VAL A 221 3.67 -8.13 -35.20
CA VAL A 221 4.03 -8.62 -33.86
C VAL A 221 2.77 -8.88 -33.03
N ASN A 222 2.88 -9.80 -32.06
CA ASN A 222 1.84 -10.06 -31.06
C ASN A 222 1.30 -8.73 -30.46
N PRO A 223 -0.01 -8.45 -30.52
CA PRO A 223 -0.60 -7.21 -30.01
C PRO A 223 -0.26 -6.92 -28.54
N ILE A 224 -0.16 -7.96 -27.70
CA ILE A 224 0.18 -7.82 -26.28
C ILE A 224 1.61 -7.27 -26.12
N LEU A 225 2.54 -7.70 -26.97
CA LEU A 225 3.91 -7.21 -26.96
C LEU A 225 3.99 -5.77 -27.45
N THR A 226 3.20 -5.43 -28.47
CA THR A 226 3.15 -4.07 -29.00
C THR A 226 2.61 -3.09 -27.96
N GLU A 227 1.53 -3.45 -27.26
CA GLU A 227 0.98 -2.68 -26.14
C GLU A 227 1.99 -2.52 -25.00
N PHE A 228 2.61 -3.62 -24.55
CA PHE A 228 3.61 -3.59 -23.51
C PHE A 228 4.83 -2.73 -23.89
N SER A 229 5.29 -2.82 -25.14
CA SER A 229 6.43 -2.04 -25.64
C SER A 229 6.11 -0.55 -25.74
N LEU A 230 4.88 -0.19 -26.17
CA LEU A 230 4.46 1.21 -26.16
C LEU A 230 4.36 1.76 -24.74
N ASN A 231 3.78 1.01 -23.80
CA ASN A 231 3.77 1.40 -22.40
C ASN A 231 5.17 1.68 -21.87
N TYR A 232 6.13 0.81 -22.21
CA TYR A 232 7.52 0.98 -21.75
C TYR A 232 8.10 2.28 -22.29
N ALA A 233 7.92 2.52 -23.59
CA ALA A 233 8.46 3.70 -24.25
C ALA A 233 7.82 5.00 -23.76
N LEU A 234 6.52 4.99 -23.41
CA LEU A 234 5.85 6.13 -22.81
C LEU A 234 6.32 6.37 -21.37
N GLN A 235 6.54 5.31 -20.58
CA GLN A 235 7.04 5.41 -19.20
C GLN A 235 8.44 6.03 -19.12
N GLU A 236 9.30 5.73 -20.09
CA GLU A 236 10.67 6.23 -20.14
C GLU A 236 10.78 7.68 -20.69
N ASP A 237 9.69 8.25 -21.22
CA ASP A 237 9.66 9.59 -21.80
C ASP A 237 8.91 10.57 -20.87
N GLU A 238 9.64 11.58 -20.37
CA GLU A 238 9.16 12.56 -19.37
C GLU A 238 7.93 13.39 -19.82
N ARG A 239 7.56 13.36 -21.11
CA ARG A 239 6.35 14.06 -21.59
C ARG A 239 5.07 13.38 -21.13
N PHE A 240 5.12 12.08 -20.83
CA PHE A 240 3.96 11.27 -20.48
C PHE A 240 3.98 10.93 -18.99
N ASP A 241 2.80 10.92 -18.38
CA ASP A 241 2.58 10.48 -17.01
C ASP A 241 1.61 9.30 -17.00
N GLU A 242 1.92 8.28 -16.19
CA GLU A 242 1.04 7.14 -15.97
C GLU A 242 0.09 7.52 -14.83
N VAL A 243 -1.20 7.62 -15.13
CA VAL A 243 -2.20 8.16 -14.20
C VAL A 243 -3.30 7.15 -13.86
N GLY A 244 -3.08 5.88 -14.20
CA GLY A 244 -4.08 4.84 -14.04
C GLY A 244 -4.18 4.28 -12.62
N PRO A 245 -5.35 3.73 -12.24
CA PRO A 245 -5.48 2.98 -11.01
C PRO A 245 -4.81 1.60 -11.14
N SER A 246 -4.59 0.92 -10.01
CA SER A 246 -3.91 -0.37 -9.94
C SER A 246 -4.49 -1.39 -10.93
N GLY A 247 -3.67 -1.79 -11.91
CA GLY A 247 -4.03 -2.81 -12.90
C GLY A 247 -4.61 -2.25 -14.20
N GLU A 248 -4.78 -0.94 -14.33
CA GLU A 248 -5.12 -0.25 -15.57
C GLU A 248 -4.02 0.77 -15.88
N THR A 249 -3.57 0.86 -17.13
CA THR A 249 -2.55 1.82 -17.54
C THR A 249 -3.20 2.90 -18.38
N PHE A 250 -3.13 4.14 -17.89
CA PHE A 250 -3.64 5.30 -18.59
C PHE A 250 -2.55 6.36 -18.70
N TRP A 251 -2.44 6.97 -19.87
CA TRP A 251 -1.42 7.97 -20.16
C TRP A 251 -2.02 9.37 -20.21
N PHE A 252 -1.31 10.32 -19.63
CA PHE A 252 -1.62 11.74 -19.67
C PHE A 252 -0.39 12.55 -20.11
N LEU A 253 -0.58 13.70 -20.77
CA LEU A 253 0.53 14.61 -21.08
C LEU A 253 0.89 15.47 -19.87
N HIS A 254 2.13 15.32 -19.40
CA HIS A 254 2.61 16.00 -18.21
C HIS A 254 2.46 17.53 -18.29
N ARG A 255 2.69 18.12 -19.48
CA ARG A 255 2.56 19.57 -19.69
C ARG A 255 1.13 20.10 -19.59
N LEU A 256 0.13 19.24 -19.82
CA LEU A 256 -1.30 19.59 -19.80
C LEU A 256 -1.98 19.20 -18.48
N GLU A 257 -1.26 18.58 -17.55
CA GLU A 257 -1.78 18.35 -16.21
C GLU A 257 -2.18 19.67 -15.53
N PRO A 258 -3.23 19.68 -14.69
CA PRO A 258 -3.58 20.86 -13.92
C PRO A 258 -2.42 21.36 -13.04
N ASP A 259 -2.29 22.68 -12.89
CA ASP A 259 -1.20 23.28 -12.11
C ASP A 259 -1.11 22.77 -10.67
N LEU A 260 -2.27 22.53 -10.03
CA LEU A 260 -2.38 22.04 -8.66
C LEU A 260 -2.20 20.52 -8.53
N VAL A 261 -2.01 19.81 -9.64
CA VAL A 261 -1.57 18.41 -9.67
C VAL A 261 -0.05 18.38 -9.78
N ARG A 262 0.53 19.26 -10.60
CA ARG A 262 1.98 19.41 -10.77
C ARG A 262 2.67 20.01 -9.57
N ASN A 263 2.04 21.00 -8.94
CA ASN A 263 2.59 21.75 -7.82
C ASN A 263 1.64 21.72 -6.63
N THR A 264 2.17 21.42 -5.44
CA THR A 264 1.39 21.48 -4.20
C THR A 264 0.83 22.90 -3.99
N PRO A 265 -0.48 23.05 -3.77
CA PRO A 265 -1.08 24.36 -3.50
C PRO A 265 -0.41 25.05 -2.32
N ILE A 266 -0.18 26.37 -2.44
CA ILE A 266 0.51 27.17 -1.39
C ILE A 266 -0.15 27.07 -0.02
N TYR A 267 -1.47 26.81 0.03
CA TYR A 267 -2.23 26.69 1.26
C TYR A 267 -1.99 25.37 1.99
N LEU A 268 -1.55 24.32 1.28
CA LEU A 268 -1.26 23.00 1.85
C LEU A 268 0.21 22.88 2.31
N ILE A 269 1.07 23.83 1.94
CA ILE A 269 2.46 23.85 2.38
C ILE A 269 2.52 24.27 3.86
N SER A 270 3.02 23.36 4.71
CA SER A 270 3.28 23.62 6.13
C SER A 270 4.77 23.84 6.38
N GLU A 271 5.09 24.67 7.39
CA GLU A 271 6.42 24.68 7.99
C GLU A 271 6.69 23.32 8.68
N PRO A 272 7.96 22.91 8.84
CA PRO A 272 8.30 21.68 9.57
C PRO A 272 7.76 21.71 11.00
N GLN A 273 6.89 20.76 11.34
CA GLN A 273 6.30 20.61 12.67
C GLN A 273 6.98 19.47 13.41
N PRO A 274 7.14 19.55 14.75
CA PRO A 274 7.61 18.41 15.53
C PRO A 274 6.66 17.23 15.34
N LYS A 275 7.19 16.01 15.18
CA LYS A 275 6.35 14.80 15.17
C LYS A 275 5.82 14.56 16.57
N ILE A 276 4.50 14.60 16.74
CA ILE A 276 3.86 14.43 18.04
C ILE A 276 2.90 13.24 17.98
N THR A 277 3.15 12.24 18.83
CA THR A 277 2.30 11.05 18.89
C THR A 277 0.94 11.38 19.53
N THR A 278 -0.12 10.87 18.89
CA THR A 278 -1.53 11.11 19.19
C THR A 278 -1.91 10.79 20.65
N GLU A 279 -1.28 9.75 21.22
CA GLU A 279 -1.50 9.28 22.60
C GLU A 279 -1.13 10.33 23.67
N LYS A 280 -0.16 11.21 23.39
CA LYS A 280 0.35 12.18 24.38
C LYS A 280 -0.51 13.45 24.52
N LEU A 281 -1.35 13.75 23.54
CA LEU A 281 -2.03 15.05 23.44
C LEU A 281 -3.55 15.02 23.66
N LYS A 282 -4.13 13.91 24.13
CA LYS A 282 -5.60 13.74 24.25
C LYS A 282 -6.35 14.06 22.95
N LEU A 283 -5.73 13.82 21.80
CA LEU A 283 -6.31 14.08 20.48
C LEU A 283 -7.61 13.31 20.23
N LEU A 284 -7.80 12.17 20.93
CA LEU A 284 -9.04 11.40 20.98
C LEU A 284 -10.26 12.19 21.53
N GLN A 285 -10.04 13.38 22.11
CA GLN A 285 -11.09 14.27 22.61
C GLN A 285 -11.58 15.28 21.56
N LEU A 286 -10.93 15.37 20.40
CA LEU A 286 -11.46 16.12 19.26
C LEU A 286 -12.56 15.30 18.56
N ASP A 287 -13.43 15.97 17.80
CA ASP A 287 -14.46 15.29 17.03
C ASP A 287 -13.86 14.37 15.96
N SER A 288 -14.51 13.22 15.77
CA SER A 288 -14.07 12.15 14.86
C SER A 288 -14.14 12.51 13.38
N GLU A 289 -14.69 13.66 13.02
CA GLU A 289 -14.88 14.13 11.63
C GLU A 289 -13.72 15.01 11.14
N ILE A 290 -12.70 15.22 11.98
CA ILE A 290 -11.46 15.94 11.61
C ILE A 290 -10.46 14.96 11.01
N PHE A 291 -10.27 15.08 9.70
CA PHE A 291 -9.23 14.37 8.96
C PHE A 291 -8.25 15.38 8.38
N ASP A 292 -6.98 15.25 8.74
CA ASP A 292 -5.92 16.18 8.33
C ASP A 292 -4.73 15.37 7.78
N ASP A 293 -4.22 15.77 6.62
CA ASP A 293 -3.11 15.13 5.89
C ASP A 293 -1.74 15.31 6.55
N LEU A 294 -1.60 16.26 7.48
CA LEU A 294 -0.37 16.45 8.28
C LEU A 294 -0.32 15.52 9.50
N GLU A 295 -1.43 14.87 9.86
CA GLU A 295 -1.44 13.89 10.93
C GLU A 295 -0.94 12.53 10.44
N ILE A 296 -0.23 11.84 11.32
CA ILE A 296 0.23 10.46 11.10
C ILE A 296 -0.58 9.61 12.08
N ASN A 297 -1.54 8.83 11.58
CA ASN A 297 -2.35 7.98 12.43
C ASN A 297 -1.66 6.63 12.59
N GLU A 298 -0.81 6.50 13.61
CA GLU A 298 -0.28 5.20 14.03
C GLU A 298 -1.43 4.37 14.65
N GLY A 299 -2.16 3.61 13.82
CA GLY A 299 -3.01 2.50 14.29
C GLY A 299 -4.53 2.70 14.31
N HIS A 300 -5.14 3.33 13.30
CA HIS A 300 -6.61 3.37 13.18
C HIS A 300 -7.15 2.66 11.93
N ASN A 301 -8.31 2.02 12.14
CA ASN A 301 -9.05 1.15 11.23
C ASN A 301 -9.30 1.80 9.87
N GLU A 302 -9.25 0.99 8.81
CA GLU A 302 -9.73 1.36 7.47
C GLU A 302 -11.12 2.00 7.58
N CYS A 303 -11.28 3.17 6.96
CA CYS A 303 -12.58 3.83 6.86
C CYS A 303 -13.50 2.94 6.01
N VAL A 304 -14.51 2.33 6.62
CA VAL A 304 -15.35 1.34 5.93
C VAL A 304 -16.35 2.06 5.02
N ASN A 305 -16.04 2.10 3.73
CA ASN A 305 -16.89 2.48 2.58
C ASN A 305 -17.43 3.91 2.54
N GLU A 306 -17.63 4.60 3.67
CA GLU A 306 -18.21 5.95 3.74
C GLU A 306 -17.65 6.73 4.94
N VAL A 307 -17.33 8.01 4.72
CA VAL A 307 -16.78 8.92 5.74
C VAL A 307 -17.40 10.30 5.61
N LYS A 308 -17.64 10.96 6.75
CA LYS A 308 -17.91 12.39 6.81
C LYS A 308 -16.66 13.14 7.22
N ILE A 309 -16.30 14.17 6.47
CA ILE A 309 -15.17 15.04 6.80
C ILE A 309 -15.61 16.49 6.90
N SER A 310 -15.19 17.17 7.97
CA SER A 310 -15.26 18.63 8.05
C SER A 310 -14.14 19.28 7.25
N ILE A 311 -14.47 19.98 6.16
CA ILE A 311 -13.47 20.58 5.28
C ILE A 311 -12.78 21.78 5.93
N ILE A 312 -11.44 21.83 5.90
CA ILE A 312 -10.67 22.96 6.44
C ILE A 312 -10.40 24.02 5.37
N TYR A 313 -10.15 25.26 5.80
CA TYR A 313 -9.90 26.40 4.89
C TYR A 313 -8.85 26.13 3.80
N PRO A 314 -7.67 25.54 4.09
CA PRO A 314 -6.65 25.30 3.06
C PRO A 314 -7.12 24.42 1.91
N HIS A 315 -7.85 23.36 2.22
CA HIS A 315 -8.42 22.44 1.23
C HIS A 315 -9.61 23.06 0.49
N TRP A 316 -10.48 23.77 1.20
CA TRP A 316 -11.57 24.52 0.59
C TRP A 316 -11.06 25.57 -0.41
N ARG A 317 -10.05 26.37 -0.01
CA ARG A 317 -9.48 27.42 -0.86
C ARG A 317 -8.83 26.85 -2.11
N SER A 318 -8.14 25.71 -1.96
CA SER A 318 -7.44 24.98 -3.04
C SER A 318 -8.33 24.09 -3.89
N GLY A 319 -9.59 23.84 -3.49
CA GLY A 319 -10.47 22.89 -4.19
C GLY A 319 -9.99 21.44 -4.06
N THR A 320 -9.48 21.07 -2.89
CA THR A 320 -8.91 19.75 -2.60
C THR A 320 -9.60 19.07 -1.41
N LEU A 321 -9.27 17.80 -1.15
CA LEU A 321 -9.53 17.06 0.09
C LEU A 321 -8.21 16.55 0.69
N PRO A 322 -8.10 16.42 2.02
CA PRO A 322 -6.97 15.75 2.65
C PRO A 322 -7.00 14.24 2.37
N LEU A 323 -5.84 13.64 2.17
CA LEU A 323 -5.65 12.19 2.03
C LEU A 323 -4.99 11.65 3.30
N SER A 324 -5.75 11.61 4.38
CA SER A 324 -5.33 10.93 5.61
C SER A 324 -5.33 9.41 5.42
N ASP A 325 -4.62 8.67 6.29
CA ASP A 325 -4.47 7.20 6.18
C ASP A 325 -5.83 6.47 6.08
N CYS A 326 -6.85 6.98 6.76
CA CYS A 326 -8.19 6.43 6.71
C CYS A 326 -8.87 6.69 5.36
N LEU A 327 -8.76 7.91 4.84
CA LEU A 327 -9.38 8.34 3.58
C LEU A 327 -8.73 7.71 2.35
N GLU A 328 -7.44 7.38 2.41
CA GLU A 328 -6.71 6.76 1.31
C GLU A 328 -7.41 5.49 0.79
N SER A 329 -8.00 4.70 1.68
CA SER A 329 -8.77 3.49 1.33
C SER A 329 -10.02 3.72 0.47
N LEU A 330 -10.57 4.94 0.46
CA LEU A 330 -11.76 5.30 -0.34
C LEU A 330 -11.41 5.72 -1.77
N PHE A 331 -10.14 6.01 -2.04
CA PHE A 331 -9.66 6.45 -3.34
C PHE A 331 -8.90 5.32 -4.07
N PRO A 332 -8.80 5.39 -5.41
CA PRO A 332 -8.00 4.42 -6.15
C PRO A 332 -6.51 4.52 -5.77
N THR A 333 -5.85 3.37 -5.73
CA THR A 333 -4.41 3.24 -5.49
C THR A 333 -3.68 2.85 -6.78
N ALA A 334 -2.37 3.06 -6.85
CA ALA A 334 -1.52 2.64 -7.96
C ALA A 334 -0.23 1.99 -7.44
N TYR A 335 0.39 1.15 -8.27
CA TYR A 335 1.65 0.49 -7.94
C TYR A 335 2.82 1.48 -7.96
N GLU A 336 2.94 2.25 -9.05
CA GLU A 336 4.09 3.11 -9.32
C GLU A 336 3.69 4.58 -9.51
N ALA A 337 2.51 4.85 -10.09
CA ALA A 337 2.08 6.22 -10.37
C ALA A 337 2.02 7.11 -9.10
N PRO A 338 2.72 8.26 -9.11
CA PRO A 338 2.67 9.23 -8.01
C PRO A 338 1.32 9.96 -7.97
N ARG A 339 0.61 9.97 -9.11
CA ARG A 339 -0.63 10.70 -9.35
C ARG A 339 -1.64 9.79 -10.03
N ILE A 340 -2.90 9.83 -9.60
CA ILE A 340 -3.93 8.94 -10.15
C ILE A 340 -5.13 9.77 -10.58
N ARG A 341 -5.55 9.59 -11.83
CA ARG A 341 -6.74 10.21 -12.39
C ARG A 341 -7.95 9.31 -12.15
N PHE A 342 -9.01 9.86 -11.57
CA PHE A 342 -10.23 9.11 -11.27
C PHE A 342 -11.49 9.96 -11.45
N THR A 343 -12.67 9.37 -11.31
CA THR A 343 -13.94 10.06 -11.53
C THR A 343 -14.65 10.34 -10.22
N PHE A 344 -14.91 11.62 -9.95
CA PHE A 344 -15.88 12.01 -8.94
C PHE A 344 -17.30 11.89 -9.49
N ILE A 345 -18.23 11.53 -8.62
CA ILE A 345 -19.66 11.50 -8.90
C ILE A 345 -20.37 12.29 -7.82
N ASP A 346 -21.09 13.33 -8.22
CA ASP A 346 -22.01 14.03 -7.33
C ASP A 346 -23.18 13.10 -6.96
N GLY A 347 -23.33 12.82 -5.66
CA GLY A 347 -24.35 11.93 -5.13
C GLY A 347 -25.78 12.48 -5.23
N GLU A 348 -25.95 13.78 -5.43
CA GLU A 348 -27.28 14.40 -5.62
C GLU A 348 -27.68 14.45 -7.08
N THR A 349 -26.76 14.86 -7.96
CA THR A 349 -27.06 15.09 -9.38
C THR A 349 -26.67 13.92 -10.29
N GLY A 350 -25.76 13.06 -9.85
CA GLY A 350 -25.13 12.02 -10.67
C GLY A 350 -24.11 12.55 -11.67
N GLU A 351 -23.79 13.85 -11.63
CA GLU A 351 -22.80 14.48 -12.49
C GLU A 351 -21.42 13.88 -12.24
N LYS A 352 -20.71 13.55 -13.33
CA LYS A 352 -19.36 12.99 -13.29
C LYS A 352 -18.35 14.06 -13.64
N PHE A 353 -17.29 14.16 -12.85
CA PHE A 353 -16.22 15.12 -13.10
C PHE A 353 -14.86 14.59 -12.66
N ALA A 354 -13.83 15.33 -13.03
CA ALA A 354 -12.44 14.94 -12.87
C ALA A 354 -11.94 15.04 -11.42
N GLY A 355 -11.36 13.96 -10.88
CA GLY A 355 -10.53 13.97 -9.69
C GLY A 355 -9.09 13.50 -9.94
N TRP A 356 -8.17 13.99 -9.12
CA TRP A 356 -6.76 13.58 -9.10
C TRP A 356 -6.32 13.25 -7.68
N VAL A 357 -5.70 12.10 -7.46
CA VAL A 357 -5.03 11.76 -6.20
C VAL A 357 -3.56 12.10 -6.34
N ILE A 358 -3.02 12.90 -5.42
CA ILE A 358 -1.59 13.24 -5.36
C ILE A 358 -1.03 12.58 -4.11
N ARG A 359 -0.34 11.44 -4.28
CA ARG A 359 0.07 10.58 -3.17
C ARG A 359 1.16 11.22 -2.32
N GLU A 360 2.21 11.72 -2.96
CA GLU A 360 3.34 12.39 -2.28
C GLU A 360 2.88 13.63 -1.50
N GLY A 361 1.92 14.36 -2.06
CA GLY A 361 1.33 15.54 -1.44
C GLY A 361 0.24 15.23 -0.41
N ARG A 362 -0.26 13.99 -0.35
CA ARG A 362 -1.38 13.55 0.50
C ARG A 362 -2.65 14.41 0.35
N TYR A 363 -3.04 14.71 -0.90
CA TYR A 363 -4.31 15.38 -1.15
C TYR A 363 -4.98 14.89 -2.44
N VAL A 364 -6.26 15.21 -2.55
CA VAL A 364 -7.08 14.93 -3.73
C VAL A 364 -7.54 16.25 -4.34
N TYR A 365 -7.34 16.46 -5.64
CA TYR A 365 -7.69 17.67 -6.37
C TYR A 365 -8.90 17.48 -7.30
N GLY A 366 -9.63 18.56 -7.58
CA GLY A 366 -10.73 18.58 -8.55
C GLY A 366 -12.07 19.12 -8.02
N LEU A 367 -12.09 19.75 -6.85
CA LEU A 367 -13.33 20.08 -6.13
C LEU A 367 -13.69 21.55 -6.08
N LYS A 368 -12.89 22.42 -6.70
CA LYS A 368 -13.11 23.87 -6.62
C LYS A 368 -14.50 24.28 -7.11
N ASP A 369 -14.86 23.86 -8.31
CA ASP A 369 -16.15 24.19 -8.92
C ASP A 369 -17.31 23.49 -8.19
N TRP A 370 -17.09 22.26 -7.73
CA TRP A 370 -18.07 21.52 -6.94
C TRP A 370 -18.36 22.21 -5.60
N TYR A 371 -17.35 22.75 -4.92
CA TYR A 371 -17.53 23.55 -3.70
C TYR A 371 -18.35 24.82 -3.94
N VAL A 372 -18.05 25.53 -5.03
CA VAL A 372 -18.79 26.76 -5.38
C VAL A 372 -20.25 26.43 -5.72
N LYS A 373 -20.49 25.39 -6.52
CA LYS A 373 -21.83 24.96 -6.92
C LYS A 373 -22.71 24.55 -5.73
N ASN A 374 -22.11 23.99 -4.69
CA ASN A 374 -22.81 23.42 -3.53
C ASN A 374 -22.74 24.32 -2.27
N ASP A 375 -22.37 25.59 -2.42
CA ASP A 375 -22.23 26.56 -1.30
C ASP A 375 -21.37 26.02 -0.14
N VAL A 376 -20.34 25.23 -0.44
CA VAL A 376 -19.46 24.66 0.58
C VAL A 376 -18.60 25.77 1.18
N VAL A 377 -18.52 25.80 2.50
CA VAL A 377 -17.66 26.70 3.29
C VAL A 377 -16.74 25.91 4.22
N PRO A 378 -15.63 26.50 4.72
CA PRO A 378 -14.83 25.85 5.76
C PRO A 378 -15.68 25.42 6.96
N GLY A 379 -15.54 24.17 7.36
CA GLY A 379 -16.32 23.46 8.39
C GLY A 379 -17.56 22.73 7.87
N SER A 380 -17.87 22.80 6.57
CA SER A 380 -18.92 21.96 5.97
C SER A 380 -18.54 20.49 6.01
N LEU A 381 -19.52 19.62 6.28
CA LEU A 381 -19.38 18.18 6.26
C LEU A 381 -19.60 17.65 4.84
N ILE A 382 -18.57 17.00 4.31
CA ILE A 382 -18.61 16.32 3.01
C ILE A 382 -18.66 14.83 3.27
N HIS A 383 -19.64 14.16 2.68
CA HIS A 383 -19.75 12.72 2.68
C HIS A 383 -18.99 12.16 1.48
N ILE A 384 -18.02 11.29 1.74
CA ILE A 384 -17.19 10.62 0.75
C ILE A 384 -17.51 9.14 0.80
N LYS A 385 -17.76 8.54 -0.35
CA LYS A 385 -18.09 7.12 -0.45
C LYS A 385 -17.42 6.50 -1.66
N GLN A 386 -16.94 5.26 -1.51
CA GLN A 386 -16.44 4.52 -2.67
C GLN A 386 -17.59 4.27 -3.67
N GLY A 387 -17.34 4.49 -4.95
CA GLY A 387 -18.29 4.24 -6.02
C GLY A 387 -18.54 2.75 -6.26
N LYS A 388 -19.50 2.44 -7.13
CA LYS A 388 -19.81 1.04 -7.50
C LYS A 388 -18.76 0.44 -8.42
N LYS A 389 -18.07 1.28 -9.19
CA LYS A 389 -16.99 0.87 -10.08
C LYS A 389 -15.64 1.30 -9.47
N PRO A 390 -14.57 0.51 -9.66
CA PRO A 390 -13.21 0.98 -9.41
C PRO A 390 -12.97 2.31 -10.15
N GLY A 391 -12.24 3.23 -9.52
CA GLY A 391 -11.99 4.56 -10.10
C GLY A 391 -13.13 5.58 -9.94
N GLU A 392 -14.26 5.20 -9.33
CA GLU A 392 -15.35 6.14 -9.04
C GLU A 392 -15.44 6.46 -7.53
N VAL A 393 -15.59 7.73 -7.17
CA VAL A 393 -15.79 8.19 -5.79
C VAL A 393 -17.02 9.10 -5.73
N LEU A 394 -17.95 8.78 -4.85
CA LEU A 394 -19.18 9.53 -4.65
C LEU A 394 -18.97 10.64 -3.60
N LEU A 395 -19.48 11.83 -3.87
CA LEU A 395 -19.46 12.97 -2.96
C LEU A 395 -20.87 13.52 -2.72
N SER A 396 -21.18 13.92 -1.49
CA SER A 396 -22.42 14.67 -1.20
C SER A 396 -22.26 15.59 0.00
N ILE A 397 -23.10 16.62 0.10
CA ILE A 397 -23.11 17.59 1.21
C ILE A 397 -24.13 17.24 2.31
N GLY A 398 -24.68 16.02 2.28
CA GLY A 398 -25.78 15.60 3.15
C GLY A 398 -27.12 16.24 2.76
N LYS A 399 -28.18 15.99 3.54
CA LYS A 399 -29.52 16.53 3.26
C LYS A 399 -29.83 17.68 4.19
N LYS A 400 -29.40 18.89 3.84
CA LYS A 400 -29.77 20.10 4.59
C LYS A 400 -30.48 21.12 3.72
N ARG A 401 -31.60 21.64 4.21
CA ARG A 401 -32.22 22.82 3.60
C ARG A 401 -31.43 24.05 4.01
N PRO A 402 -31.27 25.06 3.14
CA PRO A 402 -30.62 26.30 3.53
C PRO A 402 -31.28 26.93 4.77
N THR A 403 -30.51 27.11 5.84
CA THR A 403 -30.94 27.76 7.08
C THR A 403 -30.07 28.98 7.37
N ARG A 404 -30.62 29.93 8.15
CA ARG A 404 -29.86 31.10 8.61
C ARG A 404 -29.31 30.86 10.01
N GLU A 405 -28.02 30.57 10.08
CA GLU A 405 -27.31 30.21 11.31
C GLU A 405 -26.40 31.35 11.77
N TRP A 406 -26.22 31.47 13.09
CA TRP A 406 -25.19 32.34 13.65
C TRP A 406 -23.87 31.60 13.65
N VAL A 407 -22.96 32.00 12.77
CA VAL A 407 -21.68 31.30 12.57
C VAL A 407 -20.52 32.28 12.65
N ARG A 408 -19.35 31.75 12.98
CA ARG A 408 -18.12 32.53 12.97
C ARG A 408 -17.83 32.95 11.54
N THR A 409 -17.69 34.24 11.33
CA THR A 409 -17.35 34.84 10.05
C THR A 409 -16.01 35.54 10.16
N GLY A 410 -15.05 35.12 9.34
CA GLY A 410 -13.75 35.74 9.17
C GLY A 410 -13.84 36.93 8.21
N SER A 411 -13.19 38.03 8.59
CA SER A 411 -13.08 39.26 7.80
C SER A 411 -11.77 39.97 8.13
N ILE A 412 -11.33 40.88 7.25
CA ILE A 412 -10.23 41.79 7.55
C ILE A 412 -10.80 43.08 8.13
N ASN A 413 -10.20 43.55 9.22
CA ASN A 413 -10.57 44.83 9.80
C ASN A 413 -9.86 46.01 9.09
N ASN A 414 -10.27 47.24 9.39
CA ASN A 414 -9.69 48.45 8.80
C ASN A 414 -8.17 48.61 9.04
N GLU A 415 -7.58 47.86 9.98
CA GLU A 415 -6.14 47.84 10.27
C GLU A 415 -5.37 46.75 9.48
N GLY A 416 -6.04 46.02 8.59
CA GLY A 416 -5.43 44.93 7.83
C GLY A 416 -5.07 43.71 8.70
N LYS A 417 -5.81 43.47 9.78
CA LYS A 417 -5.69 42.30 10.66
C LYS A 417 -6.93 41.43 10.55
N ILE A 418 -6.73 40.14 10.74
CA ILE A 418 -7.84 39.18 10.82
C ILE A 418 -8.74 39.49 12.01
N SER A 419 -10.05 39.39 11.80
CA SER A 419 -11.05 39.49 12.85
C SER A 419 -12.17 38.48 12.62
N PHE A 420 -12.64 37.89 13.72
CA PHE A 420 -13.77 36.98 13.72
C PHE A 420 -14.97 37.65 14.39
N LYS A 421 -16.15 37.46 13.82
CA LYS A 421 -17.43 37.93 14.37
C LYS A 421 -18.49 36.85 14.22
N MET A 422 -19.44 36.80 15.16
CA MET A 422 -20.65 36.00 14.98
C MET A 422 -21.61 36.78 14.09
N LEU A 423 -21.86 36.27 12.88
CA LEU A 423 -22.82 36.87 11.94
C LEU A 423 -23.84 35.82 11.51
N LYS A 424 -25.04 36.29 11.16
CA LYS A 424 -26.11 35.44 10.66
C LYS A 424 -25.90 35.19 9.18
N GLN A 425 -25.44 34.00 8.83
CA GLN A 425 -25.14 33.59 7.45
C GLN A 425 -26.16 32.57 6.96
N GLN A 426 -26.37 32.51 5.65
CA GLN A 426 -27.15 31.44 5.02
C GLN A 426 -26.22 30.25 4.77
N ILE A 427 -26.53 29.10 5.35
CA ILE A 427 -25.73 27.87 5.24
C ILE A 427 -26.57 26.77 4.61
N SER A 428 -26.07 26.20 3.52
CA SER A 428 -26.75 25.16 2.73
C SER A 428 -26.27 23.74 3.04
N THR A 429 -25.19 23.59 3.82
CA THR A 429 -24.50 22.31 4.09
C THR A 429 -24.69 21.83 5.55
N GLU A 430 -24.63 20.51 5.78
CA GLU A 430 -24.26 20.00 7.11
C GLU A 430 -22.88 20.58 7.49
N PHE A 431 -22.67 20.94 8.76
CA PHE A 431 -21.41 21.55 9.20
C PHE A 431 -21.12 21.21 10.66
N ASP A 432 -19.84 21.25 11.00
CA ASP A 432 -19.36 21.15 12.38
C ASP A 432 -19.33 22.56 13.00
N GLU A 433 -20.02 22.73 14.12
CA GLU A 433 -20.20 24.03 14.80
C GLU A 433 -18.88 24.64 15.28
N ARG A 434 -17.90 23.80 15.65
CA ARG A 434 -16.57 24.21 16.12
C ARG A 434 -15.59 24.42 14.98
N MET A 435 -15.84 23.85 13.81
CA MET A 435 -15.00 24.00 12.63
C MET A 435 -15.48 25.08 11.66
N ILE A 436 -16.77 25.44 11.66
CA ILE A 436 -17.33 26.38 10.69
C ILE A 436 -16.74 27.78 10.82
N VAL A 437 -16.17 28.27 9.71
CA VAL A 437 -15.68 29.64 9.55
C VAL A 437 -16.08 30.11 8.16
N VAL A 438 -17.07 31.00 8.08
CA VAL A 438 -17.47 31.63 6.82
C VAL A 438 -16.46 32.71 6.47
N ILE A 439 -15.93 32.69 5.26
CA ILE A 439 -14.95 33.67 4.78
C ILE A 439 -15.69 34.71 3.94
N SER A 440 -15.65 35.97 4.39
CA SER A 440 -16.40 37.05 3.72
C SER A 440 -15.82 37.38 2.35
N ASP A 441 -14.49 37.41 2.26
CA ASP A 441 -13.74 37.69 1.04
C ASP A 441 -12.49 36.79 1.00
N PRO A 442 -12.44 35.79 0.09
CA PRO A 442 -11.30 34.90 -0.02
C PRO A 442 -10.02 35.57 -0.51
N GLU A 443 -10.12 36.61 -1.36
CA GLU A 443 -8.95 37.30 -1.92
C GLU A 443 -8.22 38.11 -0.85
N GLU A 444 -8.99 38.72 0.04
CA GLU A 444 -8.47 39.36 1.25
C GLU A 444 -7.65 38.38 2.11
N PHE A 445 -8.19 37.18 2.34
CA PHE A 445 -7.50 36.15 3.13
C PHE A 445 -6.22 35.65 2.45
N ASP A 446 -6.14 35.65 1.11
CA ASP A 446 -4.91 35.31 0.39
C ASP A 446 -3.77 36.29 0.69
N GLN A 447 -4.08 37.58 0.82
CA GLN A 447 -3.10 38.60 1.20
C GLN A 447 -2.62 38.39 2.65
N ILE A 448 -3.54 38.02 3.55
CA ILE A 448 -3.21 37.68 4.93
C ILE A 448 -2.32 36.44 5.00
N TRP A 449 -2.62 35.41 4.21
CA TRP A 449 -1.82 34.19 4.13
C TRP A 449 -0.37 34.51 3.77
N GLN A 450 -0.16 35.36 2.77
CA GLN A 450 1.18 35.82 2.38
C GLN A 450 1.84 36.65 3.48
N LYS A 451 1.11 37.60 4.09
CA LYS A 451 1.61 38.47 5.16
C LYS A 451 2.07 37.67 6.38
N TYR A 452 1.31 36.66 6.78
CA TYR A 452 1.65 35.82 7.91
C TYR A 452 2.60 34.67 7.55
N GLY A 453 2.92 34.44 6.27
CA GLY A 453 3.76 33.32 5.83
C GLY A 453 5.15 33.22 6.49
N ASN A 454 5.73 34.36 6.91
CA ASN A 454 7.01 34.39 7.64
C ASN A 454 6.86 34.68 9.15
N TYR A 455 5.62 34.76 9.65
CA TYR A 455 5.35 35.13 11.04
C TYR A 455 5.38 33.88 11.94
N PRO A 456 6.16 33.87 13.04
CA PRO A 456 6.26 32.70 13.91
C PRO A 456 4.88 32.22 14.42
N THR A 457 4.60 30.93 14.25
CA THR A 457 3.29 30.34 14.56
C THR A 457 2.93 30.41 16.05
N ASP A 458 3.92 30.28 16.93
CA ASP A 458 3.81 30.48 18.38
C ASP A 458 3.32 31.89 18.75
N LYS A 459 3.70 32.91 17.98
CA LYS A 459 3.23 34.29 18.17
C LYS A 459 1.87 34.56 17.53
N LEU A 460 1.54 33.83 16.47
CA LEU A 460 0.24 33.96 15.80
C LEU A 460 -0.88 33.38 16.67
N LEU A 461 -0.61 32.30 17.40
CA LEU A 461 -1.59 31.60 18.22
C LEU A 461 -2.28 32.52 19.25
N PRO A 462 -1.58 33.31 20.10
CA PRO A 462 -2.23 34.25 21.02
C PRO A 462 -3.02 35.37 20.33
N ILE A 463 -2.67 35.74 19.08
CA ILE A 463 -3.41 36.77 18.32
C ILE A 463 -4.76 36.21 17.90
N ILE A 464 -4.78 35.03 17.27
CA ILE A 464 -6.02 34.37 16.83
C ILE A 464 -6.87 33.98 18.04
N PHE A 465 -6.25 33.50 19.11
CA PHE A 465 -6.94 33.15 20.36
C PHE A 465 -7.73 34.36 20.91
N ARG A 466 -7.10 35.53 20.98
CA ARG A 466 -7.75 36.76 21.46
C ARG A 466 -8.94 37.18 20.59
N GLU A 467 -8.86 37.01 19.27
CA GLU A 467 -10.00 37.29 18.39
C GLU A 467 -11.16 36.33 18.64
N LEU A 468 -10.89 35.03 18.82
CA LEU A 468 -11.93 34.04 19.12
C LEU A 468 -12.53 34.23 20.51
N ALA A 469 -11.71 34.55 21.51
CA ALA A 469 -12.16 34.77 22.89
C ALA A 469 -13.20 35.91 22.98
N LYS A 470 -13.19 36.89 22.07
CA LYS A 470 -14.19 37.99 22.02
C LYS A 470 -15.60 37.49 21.69
N LEU A 471 -15.73 36.35 21.03
CA LEU A 471 -17.02 35.74 20.68
C LEU A 471 -17.65 35.07 21.90
N ASN A 472 -16.79 34.62 22.81
CA ASN A 472 -17.01 34.07 24.14
C ASN A 472 -17.27 35.11 25.27
N PRO A 473 -18.46 35.34 25.87
CA PRO A 473 -18.55 36.20 27.07
C PRO A 473 -17.61 35.79 28.23
N GLN A 474 -17.30 34.50 28.34
CA GLN A 474 -16.36 33.96 29.33
C GLN A 474 -14.90 33.96 28.83
N GLY A 475 -14.65 34.33 27.58
CA GLY A 475 -13.33 34.30 26.96
C GLY A 475 -12.76 32.90 26.73
N HIS A 476 -13.60 31.86 26.79
CA HIS A 476 -13.20 30.47 26.56
C HIS A 476 -13.16 30.18 25.06
N VAL A 477 -12.15 29.42 24.62
CA VAL A 477 -11.99 28.98 23.22
C VAL A 477 -11.68 27.49 23.22
N HIS A 478 -12.38 26.73 22.37
CA HIS A 478 -12.11 25.31 22.19
C HIS A 478 -10.91 25.08 21.24
N ALA A 479 -10.13 24.02 21.45
CA ALA A 479 -8.97 23.72 20.60
C ALA A 479 -9.33 23.58 19.10
N GLN A 480 -10.46 22.94 18.77
CA GLN A 480 -10.93 22.80 17.39
C GLN A 480 -11.28 24.15 16.75
N GLU A 481 -11.90 25.06 17.52
CA GLU A 481 -12.24 26.40 17.04
C GLU A 481 -10.99 27.18 16.67
N LEU A 482 -9.97 27.08 17.52
CA LEU A 482 -8.66 27.69 17.30
C LEU A 482 -7.93 27.06 16.12
N TYR A 483 -7.93 25.73 16.00
CA TYR A 483 -7.34 24.99 14.89
C TYR A 483 -7.96 25.42 13.54
N SER A 484 -9.28 25.50 13.45
CA SER A 484 -9.97 25.96 12.23
C SER A 484 -9.60 27.41 11.89
N ALA A 485 -9.61 28.30 12.88
CA ALA A 485 -9.27 29.71 12.69
C ALA A 485 -7.81 29.93 12.30
N LEU A 486 -6.86 29.19 12.90
CA LEU A 486 -5.45 29.23 12.51
C LEU A 486 -5.25 28.75 11.08
N ASN A 487 -5.93 27.68 10.67
CA ASN A 487 -5.90 27.19 9.30
C ASN A 487 -6.48 28.16 8.27
N CYS A 488 -7.10 29.27 8.67
CA CYS A 488 -7.46 30.34 7.74
C CYS A 488 -6.28 31.23 7.33
N VAL A 489 -5.18 31.19 8.08
CA VAL A 489 -4.02 32.08 7.90
C VAL A 489 -2.68 31.36 7.84
N ARG A 490 -2.64 30.10 8.29
CA ARG A 490 -1.45 29.28 8.39
C ARG A 490 -1.82 27.81 8.37
N ARG A 491 -1.22 27.02 7.48
CA ARG A 491 -1.39 25.55 7.50
C ARG A 491 -0.77 24.97 8.77
N ILE A 492 -1.60 24.35 9.60
CA ILE A 492 -1.18 23.75 10.88
C ILE A 492 -1.97 22.46 11.15
N SER A 493 -1.37 21.45 11.77
CA SER A 493 -2.08 20.23 12.20
C SER A 493 -2.84 20.44 13.52
N PRO A 494 -3.89 19.63 13.79
CA PRO A 494 -4.54 19.61 15.11
C PRO A 494 -3.56 19.34 16.26
N SER A 495 -2.66 18.38 16.11
CA SER A 495 -1.67 17.98 17.12
C SER A 495 -0.70 19.10 17.44
N TYR A 496 -0.20 19.79 16.42
CA TYR A 496 0.70 20.92 16.63
C TYR A 496 -0.02 22.12 17.26
N THR A 497 -1.30 22.34 16.95
CA THR A 497 -2.12 23.36 17.62
C THR A 497 -2.21 23.11 19.13
N ILE A 498 -2.51 21.86 19.54
CA ILE A 498 -2.59 21.50 20.96
C ILE A 498 -1.23 21.59 21.64
N TYR A 499 -0.15 21.20 20.95
CA TYR A 499 1.20 21.34 21.46
C TYR A 499 1.57 22.79 21.75
N LEU A 500 1.28 23.71 20.84
CA LEU A 500 1.52 25.14 21.06
C LEU A 500 0.68 25.70 22.21
N LEU A 501 -0.57 25.25 22.36
CA LEU A 501 -1.40 25.60 23.51
C LEU A 501 -0.76 25.15 24.84
N ASN A 502 -0.19 23.94 24.88
CA ASN A 502 0.47 23.40 26.08
C ASN A 502 1.81 24.08 26.39
N LEU A 503 2.48 24.66 25.39
CA LEU A 503 3.70 25.44 25.58
C LEU A 503 3.44 26.90 25.96
N SER A 504 2.23 27.41 25.71
CA SER A 504 1.93 28.82 25.90
C SER A 504 1.85 29.20 27.38
N ASP A 505 2.69 30.14 27.80
CA ASP A 505 2.63 30.69 29.15
C ASP A 505 1.43 31.63 29.35
N GLU A 506 0.86 32.18 28.28
CA GLU A 506 -0.25 33.15 28.32
C GLU A 506 -1.64 32.48 28.35
N ILE A 507 -1.73 31.18 28.12
CA ILE A 507 -3.00 30.47 27.95
C ILE A 507 -3.07 29.33 28.98
N GLU A 508 -4.21 29.17 29.65
CA GLU A 508 -4.45 28.07 30.57
C GLU A 508 -5.57 27.14 30.09
N HIS A 509 -5.37 25.83 30.30
CA HIS A 509 -6.33 24.78 29.99
C HIS A 509 -7.37 24.66 31.10
N LEU A 510 -8.65 24.60 30.73
CA LEU A 510 -9.79 24.57 31.65
C LEU A 510 -10.44 23.19 31.80
N GLY A 511 -10.19 22.26 30.86
CA GLY A 511 -10.88 20.97 30.75
C GLY A 511 -11.62 20.83 29.42
N ASP A 512 -11.87 19.59 28.99
CA ASP A 512 -12.57 19.25 27.74
C ASP A 512 -12.10 20.05 26.52
N MET A 513 -10.78 20.21 26.39
CA MET A 513 -10.12 20.96 25.30
C MET A 513 -10.52 22.45 25.21
N TYR A 514 -11.08 23.02 26.27
CA TYR A 514 -11.27 24.46 26.42
C TYR A 514 -10.06 25.13 27.09
N TYR A 515 -9.78 26.34 26.64
CA TYR A 515 -8.68 27.16 27.10
C TYR A 515 -9.17 28.60 27.33
N LYS A 516 -8.41 29.39 28.10
CA LYS A 516 -8.57 30.85 28.21
C LYS A 516 -7.23 31.55 28.41
N ILE A 517 -7.21 32.85 28.22
CA ILE A 517 -6.03 33.67 28.52
C ILE A 517 -5.85 33.78 30.04
N LYS A 518 -4.61 33.63 30.51
CA LYS A 518 -4.25 33.88 31.92
C LYS A 518 -4.38 35.38 32.22
N ASN A 519 -5.05 35.69 33.32
CA ASN A 519 -5.21 37.06 33.79
C ASN A 519 -3.90 37.67 34.29
#